data_AF-A0A081C133-F1
#
_entry.id   AF-A0A081C133-F1
#
_cell.length_a   1.000
_cell.length_b   1.000
_cell.length_c   1.000
_cell.angle_alpha   90.00
_cell.angle_beta   90.00
_cell.angle_gamma   90.00
#
_symmetry.space_group_name_H-M   'P 1'
#
loop_
_entity.id
_entity.type
_entity.pdbx_description
1 polymer ?
#
loop_
_entity_poly.entity_id
_entity_poly.type
_entity_poly.pdbx_seq_one_letter_code
_entity_poly.pdbx_strand_id
1 'polypeptide(L)'
;MTSTFLGKQISGCFTIPSGVMTTQISVIERIARDIPEIGIITTKSVGLYARNGYREPVLTQYAPGSFMNAVGLTNPGVEAFAAQLQTLRLPPDRFLLTSIFGGTIDEFVEVAKRLAPYSDGLELNLSCPHASGYGMTLGQNAQLVHDVTHAVKQAVSIPVIPKLTPNVNNIADIAKAAVQAGADALCAINTVGPGYYTYDGSPVLTNAYGGMSGNGIFPIGLKCVRDIAQAVDVPLIGCGGVSTAEDVRAYQQAGASIIGIGSALAGLPSEKLPTYFHALTTDLRYQTNTASMLLQNVDMTFTPYCLSENRRLAEDLSLLTFDGNLAIQPGQFIFLWLPEVGEKPFSVLDEQPLTLAIQQRGCFTKKLCQLQPGDLVYVRGPYGMSVNIPQNSSPIFVCGGCGLAAIYPLAKSIQHSTLFVGARDARHLFYLDHAGKIAELHIATEDGSLGFQGVITELLDRYLQQRAAGISPIFFNCGPQAMIATAVELEQCYTSTENIYSAIDYVAKCGVGLCGSCSAPDGRRLCVDGPFLKESYM
;
A
#
# COMPACT_ATOMS: atom_id res chain seq x y z
N MET A 1 3.25 -27.65 -4.41
CA MET A 1 3.25 -28.82 -3.50
C MET A 1 2.01 -28.66 -2.65
N THR A 2 1.02 -29.53 -2.78
CA THR A 2 -0.13 -29.52 -1.88
C THR A 2 0.32 -30.00 -0.50
N SER A 3 0.02 -29.22 0.53
CA SER A 3 0.34 -29.53 1.93
C SER A 3 -0.94 -29.54 2.76
N THR A 4 -0.88 -30.03 3.99
CA THR A 4 -1.99 -29.94 4.94
C THR A 4 -1.59 -29.03 6.10
N PHE A 5 -2.43 -28.06 6.43
CA PHE A 5 -2.26 -27.18 7.58
C PHE A 5 -3.53 -27.22 8.42
N LEU A 6 -3.41 -27.69 9.66
CA LEU A 6 -4.50 -27.80 10.63
C LEU A 6 -5.75 -28.50 10.07
N GLY A 7 -5.53 -29.59 9.34
CA GLY A 7 -6.60 -30.41 8.74
C GLY A 7 -7.11 -29.92 7.38
N LYS A 8 -6.70 -28.73 6.90
CA LYS A 8 -7.08 -28.21 5.58
C LYS A 8 -5.97 -28.42 4.56
N GLN A 9 -6.32 -28.87 3.35
CA GLN A 9 -5.42 -28.89 2.21
C GLN A 9 -5.12 -27.46 1.77
N ILE A 10 -3.84 -27.12 1.62
CA ILE A 10 -3.35 -25.83 1.16
C ILE A 10 -2.46 -25.97 -0.07
N SER A 11 -2.51 -24.98 -0.95
CA SER A 11 -1.83 -24.99 -2.25
C SER A 11 -0.31 -24.78 -2.20
N GLY A 12 0.19 -24.15 -1.13
CA GLY A 12 1.60 -23.83 -0.98
C GLY A 12 1.99 -23.46 0.45
N CYS A 13 3.28 -23.37 0.70
CA CYS A 13 3.85 -23.19 2.04
C CYS A 13 4.13 -21.73 2.42
N PHE A 14 3.65 -20.77 1.64
CA PHE A 14 3.87 -19.36 1.93
C PHE A 14 2.64 -18.67 2.53
N THR A 15 2.92 -17.60 3.26
CA THR A 15 1.95 -16.60 3.68
C THR A 15 2.54 -15.21 3.54
N ILE A 16 1.68 -14.19 3.56
CA ILE A 16 2.09 -12.80 3.74
C ILE A 16 1.73 -12.40 5.16
N PRO A 17 2.68 -11.97 6.01
CA PRO A 17 2.39 -11.64 7.40
C PRO A 17 1.32 -10.55 7.53
N SER A 18 0.47 -10.69 8.56
CA SER A 18 -0.59 -9.72 8.86
C SER A 18 -0.14 -8.26 8.76
N GLY A 19 -0.98 -7.44 8.11
CA GLY A 19 -0.75 -6.01 7.95
C GLY A 19 0.13 -5.63 6.74
N VAL A 20 0.65 -6.63 6.00
CA VAL A 20 1.38 -6.44 4.76
C VAL A 20 0.52 -6.87 3.58
N MET A 21 0.17 -5.95 2.68
CA MET A 21 -0.59 -6.12 1.44
C MET A 21 -2.03 -6.63 1.57
N THR A 22 -2.27 -7.72 2.29
CA THR A 22 -3.55 -8.41 2.54
C THR A 22 -4.44 -7.64 3.53
N THR A 23 -4.65 -6.35 3.27
CA THR A 23 -5.36 -5.40 4.14
C THR A 23 -6.73 -5.01 3.60
N GLN A 24 -6.98 -5.28 2.31
CA GLN A 24 -8.18 -4.95 1.53
C GLN A 24 -8.65 -6.19 0.77
N ILE A 25 -9.96 -6.36 0.64
CA ILE A 25 -10.57 -7.55 0.03
C ILE A 25 -10.07 -7.74 -1.41
N SER A 26 -10.04 -6.69 -2.22
CA SER A 26 -9.58 -6.78 -3.62
C SER A 26 -8.15 -7.31 -3.74
N VAL A 27 -7.24 -6.86 -2.88
CA VAL A 27 -5.84 -7.32 -2.86
C VAL A 27 -5.77 -8.78 -2.39
N ILE A 28 -6.57 -9.15 -1.40
CA ILE A 28 -6.64 -10.53 -0.90
C ILE A 28 -7.11 -11.48 -2.00
N GLU A 29 -8.20 -11.15 -2.70
CA GLU A 29 -8.75 -11.98 -3.77
C GLU A 29 -7.78 -12.13 -4.93
N ARG A 30 -7.13 -11.03 -5.33
CA ARG A 30 -6.08 -11.05 -6.37
C ARG A 30 -4.95 -12.00 -5.99
N ILE A 31 -4.40 -11.85 -4.78
CA ILE A 31 -3.30 -12.70 -4.31
C ILE A 31 -3.71 -14.17 -4.26
N ALA A 32 -4.89 -14.46 -3.69
CA ALA A 32 -5.37 -15.83 -3.55
C ALA A 32 -5.60 -16.52 -4.91
N ARG A 33 -6.11 -15.77 -5.89
CA ARG A 33 -6.36 -16.24 -7.26
C ARG A 33 -5.07 -16.43 -8.04
N ASP A 34 -4.17 -15.45 -8.01
CA ASP A 34 -3.05 -15.34 -8.95
C ASP A 34 -1.76 -15.99 -8.42
N ILE A 35 -1.67 -16.31 -7.12
CA ILE A 35 -0.45 -16.82 -6.47
C ILE A 35 -0.75 -18.11 -5.68
N PRO A 36 -0.79 -19.28 -6.35
CA PRO A 36 -1.09 -20.56 -5.68
C PRO A 36 -0.03 -20.97 -4.65
N GLU A 37 1.19 -20.43 -4.72
CA GLU A 37 2.25 -20.71 -3.74
C GLU A 37 1.91 -20.16 -2.33
N ILE A 38 1.00 -19.19 -2.23
CA ILE A 38 0.49 -18.66 -0.95
C ILE A 38 -0.72 -19.49 -0.52
N GLY A 39 -0.48 -20.50 0.32
CA GLY A 39 -1.53 -21.37 0.85
C GLY A 39 -2.26 -20.80 2.06
N ILE A 40 -1.66 -19.85 2.79
CA ILE A 40 -2.29 -19.18 3.93
C ILE A 40 -2.45 -17.69 3.63
N ILE A 41 -3.69 -17.23 3.65
CA ILE A 41 -4.06 -15.82 3.49
C ILE A 41 -4.24 -15.22 4.88
N THR A 42 -3.25 -14.46 5.35
CA THR A 42 -3.36 -13.76 6.63
C THR A 42 -3.87 -12.33 6.43
N THR A 43 -4.95 -11.96 7.10
CA THR A 43 -5.53 -10.60 6.97
C THR A 43 -4.81 -9.59 7.85
N LYS A 44 -5.09 -8.29 7.69
CA LYS A 44 -4.74 -7.28 8.70
C LYS A 44 -5.38 -7.59 10.06
N SER A 45 -4.72 -7.23 11.15
CA SER A 45 -5.31 -7.33 12.48
C SER A 45 -6.52 -6.40 12.62
N VAL A 46 -7.66 -6.95 13.04
CA VAL A 46 -8.91 -6.21 13.29
C VAL A 46 -9.30 -6.29 14.76
N GLY A 47 -9.83 -5.18 15.29
CA GLY A 47 -10.31 -5.09 16.66
C GLY A 47 -11.79 -4.72 16.69
N LEU A 48 -12.32 -4.49 17.89
CA LEU A 48 -13.75 -4.23 18.09
C LEU A 48 -14.20 -2.96 17.35
N TYR A 49 -13.40 -1.90 17.40
CA TYR A 49 -13.72 -0.60 16.82
C TYR A 49 -12.77 -0.21 15.68
N ALA A 50 -13.29 0.63 14.77
CA ALA A 50 -12.51 1.21 13.69
C ALA A 50 -11.35 2.06 14.21
N ARG A 51 -10.21 2.01 13.53
CA ARG A 51 -9.02 2.81 13.82
C ARG A 51 -8.48 3.41 12.52
N ASN A 52 -8.23 4.71 12.52
CA ASN A 52 -7.62 5.41 11.39
C ASN A 52 -6.10 5.19 11.28
N GLY A 53 -5.48 4.75 12.38
CA GLY A 53 -4.04 4.63 12.52
C GLY A 53 -3.33 5.97 12.64
N TYR A 54 -2.00 5.95 12.49
CA TYR A 54 -1.18 7.16 12.50
C TYR A 54 -1.23 7.89 11.16
N ARG A 55 -0.92 9.19 11.18
CA ARG A 55 -0.69 10.00 9.97
C ARG A 55 0.68 9.68 9.38
N GLU A 56 0.87 9.96 8.11
CA GLU A 56 2.10 9.70 7.37
C GLU A 56 3.21 10.70 7.76
N PRO A 57 4.51 10.30 7.76
CA PRO A 57 5.04 9.00 7.34
C PRO A 57 4.74 7.86 8.32
N VAL A 58 4.22 6.74 7.77
CA VAL A 58 3.93 5.51 8.53
C VAL A 58 4.95 4.39 8.26
N LEU A 59 5.87 4.61 7.33
CA LEU A 59 6.91 3.68 6.93
C LEU A 59 8.17 4.48 6.55
N THR A 60 9.34 4.00 6.96
CA THR A 60 10.64 4.50 6.53
C THR A 60 11.61 3.33 6.34
N GLN A 61 12.71 3.56 5.63
CA GLN A 61 13.78 2.59 5.43
C GLN A 61 15.04 3.11 6.15
N TYR A 62 15.56 2.31 7.08
CA TYR A 62 16.76 2.67 7.85
C TYR A 62 18.04 2.02 7.29
N ALA A 63 17.89 1.00 6.45
CA ALA A 63 18.96 0.36 5.68
C ALA A 63 18.34 -0.37 4.48
N PRO A 64 19.08 -0.69 3.40
CA PRO A 64 18.55 -1.42 2.25
C PRO A 64 17.78 -2.69 2.67
N GLY A 65 16.57 -2.85 2.14
CA GLY A 65 15.67 -3.96 2.47
C GLY A 65 15.18 -4.02 3.92
N SER A 66 15.40 -2.97 4.73
CA SER A 66 15.13 -2.95 6.17
C SER A 66 14.31 -1.72 6.57
N PHE A 67 13.14 -1.95 7.15
CA PHE A 67 12.10 -0.93 7.30
C PHE A 67 11.66 -0.74 8.74
N MET A 68 11.21 0.46 9.06
CA MET A 68 10.47 0.76 10.29
C MET A 68 9.08 1.25 9.99
N ASN A 69 8.08 0.71 10.69
CA ASN A 69 6.68 1.07 10.47
C ASN A 69 5.97 1.49 11.76
N ALA A 70 5.06 2.46 11.61
CA ALA A 70 4.11 2.89 12.61
C ALA A 70 2.76 3.13 11.94
N VAL A 71 2.04 2.04 11.63
CA VAL A 71 0.73 2.13 10.95
C VAL A 71 -0.42 2.40 11.94
N GLY A 72 -0.30 1.97 13.19
CA GLY A 72 -1.27 2.24 14.25
C GLY A 72 -2.52 1.35 14.23
N LEU A 73 -2.40 0.11 13.73
CA LEU A 73 -3.50 -0.86 13.63
C LEU A 73 -4.72 -0.31 12.86
N THR A 74 -4.48 0.37 11.73
CA THR A 74 -5.54 0.88 10.85
C THR A 74 -6.49 -0.26 10.44
N ASN A 75 -7.76 -0.19 10.83
CA ASN A 75 -8.74 -1.23 10.56
C ASN A 75 -10.19 -0.67 10.61
N PRO A 76 -11.17 -1.31 9.95
CA PRO A 76 -12.54 -0.79 9.85
C PRO A 76 -13.42 -1.16 11.06
N GLY A 77 -12.89 -1.89 12.05
CA GLY A 77 -13.66 -2.50 13.13
C GLY A 77 -14.28 -3.83 12.71
N VAL A 78 -14.67 -4.63 13.69
CA VAL A 78 -15.08 -6.02 13.49
C VAL A 78 -16.35 -6.14 12.64
N GLU A 79 -17.34 -5.28 12.84
CA GLU A 79 -18.63 -5.35 12.13
C GLU A 79 -18.47 -5.11 10.63
N ALA A 80 -17.80 -4.02 10.27
CA ALA A 80 -17.53 -3.70 8.87
C ALA A 80 -16.60 -4.72 8.22
N PHE A 81 -15.64 -5.27 8.97
CA PHE A 81 -14.76 -6.31 8.43
C PHE A 81 -15.47 -7.65 8.23
N ALA A 82 -16.38 -8.04 9.13
CA ALA A 82 -17.19 -9.25 8.98
C ALA A 82 -18.05 -9.18 7.70
N ALA A 83 -18.68 -8.03 7.44
CA ALA A 83 -19.42 -7.79 6.20
C ALA A 83 -18.51 -7.90 4.95
N GLN A 84 -17.29 -7.39 5.03
CA GLN A 84 -16.29 -7.54 3.97
C GLN A 84 -15.89 -9.01 3.75
N LEU A 85 -15.60 -9.76 4.82
CA LEU A 85 -15.23 -11.19 4.74
C LEU A 85 -16.37 -12.06 4.18
N GLN A 86 -17.63 -11.71 4.43
CA GLN A 86 -18.78 -12.41 3.85
C GLN A 86 -18.79 -12.34 2.31
N THR A 87 -18.29 -11.24 1.74
CA THR A 87 -18.17 -11.05 0.28
C THR A 87 -16.92 -11.68 -0.32
N LEU A 88 -15.92 -12.00 0.51
CA LEU A 88 -14.64 -12.53 0.07
C LEU A 88 -14.82 -13.87 -0.66
N ARG A 89 -14.10 -14.04 -1.77
CA ARG A 89 -14.03 -15.29 -2.53
C ARG A 89 -12.60 -15.80 -2.57
N LEU A 90 -12.39 -16.98 -1.99
CA LEU A 90 -11.10 -17.66 -1.99
C LEU A 90 -11.22 -19.03 -2.69
N PRO A 91 -10.19 -19.47 -3.41
CA PRO A 91 -10.04 -20.87 -3.78
C PRO A 91 -10.12 -21.79 -2.54
N PRO A 92 -10.70 -23.00 -2.65
CA PRO A 92 -10.94 -23.88 -1.50
C PRO A 92 -9.65 -24.38 -0.83
N ASP A 93 -8.54 -24.33 -1.55
CA ASP A 93 -7.17 -24.70 -1.14
C ASP A 93 -6.39 -23.51 -0.57
N ARG A 94 -7.09 -22.50 -0.03
CA ARG A 94 -6.52 -21.40 0.77
C ARG A 94 -7.03 -21.48 2.21
N PHE A 95 -6.12 -21.36 3.17
CA PHE A 95 -6.45 -21.22 4.58
C PHE A 95 -6.56 -19.72 4.92
N LEU A 96 -7.77 -19.25 5.24
CA LEU A 96 -8.01 -17.87 5.66
C LEU A 96 -7.71 -17.72 7.16
N LEU A 97 -6.58 -17.07 7.44
CA LEU A 97 -6.11 -16.76 8.78
C LEU A 97 -6.46 -15.32 9.12
N THR A 98 -7.57 -15.10 9.82
CA THR A 98 -8.00 -13.75 10.19
C THR A 98 -7.25 -13.26 11.41
N SER A 99 -6.45 -12.20 11.26
CA SER A 99 -5.70 -11.62 12.37
C SER A 99 -6.59 -10.71 13.21
N ILE A 100 -6.51 -10.83 14.54
CA ILE A 100 -7.32 -10.07 15.48
C ILE A 100 -6.47 -9.45 16.59
N PHE A 101 -6.95 -8.35 17.18
CA PHE A 101 -6.36 -7.77 18.37
C PHE A 101 -7.46 -7.24 19.31
N GLY A 102 -7.14 -7.13 20.60
CA GLY A 102 -7.99 -6.52 21.62
C GLY A 102 -7.16 -5.79 22.68
N GLY A 103 -7.77 -4.85 23.39
CA GLY A 103 -7.23 -4.22 24.58
C GLY A 103 -7.47 -5.04 25.85
N THR A 104 -8.42 -5.98 25.84
CA THR A 104 -8.70 -6.87 26.98
C THR A 104 -8.97 -8.29 26.50
N ILE A 105 -8.95 -9.26 27.41
CA ILE A 105 -9.33 -10.66 27.10
C ILE A 105 -10.75 -10.70 26.52
N ASP A 106 -11.69 -9.96 27.12
CA ASP A 106 -13.08 -9.90 26.65
C ASP A 106 -13.16 -9.34 25.24
N GLU A 107 -12.41 -8.28 24.92
CA GLU A 107 -12.36 -7.74 23.55
C GLU A 107 -11.81 -8.78 22.55
N PHE A 108 -10.76 -9.53 22.91
CA PHE A 108 -10.23 -10.61 22.06
C PHE A 108 -11.29 -11.68 21.79
N VAL A 109 -11.99 -12.15 22.83
CA VAL A 109 -13.06 -13.15 22.72
C VAL A 109 -14.21 -12.65 21.85
N GLU A 110 -14.59 -11.39 22.04
CA GLU A 110 -15.73 -10.76 21.38
C GLU A 110 -15.47 -10.49 19.89
N VAL A 111 -14.24 -10.14 19.52
CA VAL A 111 -13.80 -10.06 18.13
C VAL A 111 -13.70 -11.46 17.51
N ALA A 112 -13.13 -12.43 18.24
CA ALA A 112 -12.98 -13.81 17.78
C ALA A 112 -14.32 -14.44 17.41
N LYS A 113 -15.34 -14.33 18.28
CA LYS A 113 -16.69 -14.87 18.04
C LYS A 113 -17.34 -14.33 16.76
N ARG A 114 -17.13 -13.04 16.45
CA ARG A 114 -17.71 -12.41 15.25
C ARG A 114 -17.01 -12.78 13.96
N LEU A 115 -15.70 -13.00 14.00
CA LEU A 115 -14.92 -13.30 12.79
C LEU A 115 -14.74 -14.79 12.53
N ALA A 116 -14.90 -15.64 13.54
CA ALA A 116 -14.79 -17.08 13.40
C ALA A 116 -15.73 -17.70 12.33
N PRO A 117 -17.00 -17.28 12.17
CA PRO A 117 -17.88 -17.81 11.14
C PRO A 117 -17.39 -17.62 9.69
N TYR A 118 -16.45 -16.69 9.47
CA TYR A 118 -15.93 -16.33 8.15
C TYR A 118 -14.46 -16.73 7.96
N SER A 119 -13.86 -17.45 8.91
CA SER A 119 -12.42 -17.71 8.95
C SER A 119 -12.12 -19.19 9.10
N ASP A 120 -11.03 -19.67 8.50
CA ASP A 120 -10.52 -21.03 8.77
C ASP A 120 -9.74 -21.09 10.08
N GLY A 121 -9.16 -19.97 10.51
CA GLY A 121 -8.48 -19.83 11.81
C GLY A 121 -8.28 -18.37 12.19
N LEU A 122 -7.90 -18.13 13.45
CA LEU A 122 -7.64 -16.79 14.00
C LEU A 122 -6.18 -16.64 14.38
N GLU A 123 -5.53 -15.56 13.92
CA GLU A 123 -4.21 -15.17 14.40
C GLU A 123 -4.37 -14.14 15.54
N LEU A 124 -3.83 -14.41 16.73
CA LEU A 124 -3.87 -13.45 17.84
C LEU A 124 -2.66 -12.52 17.76
N ASN A 125 -2.88 -11.26 17.41
CA ASN A 125 -1.81 -10.26 17.45
C ASN A 125 -1.64 -9.73 18.88
N LEU A 126 -0.70 -10.32 19.61
CA LEU A 126 -0.45 -10.05 21.03
C LEU A 126 0.53 -8.88 21.28
N SER A 127 0.95 -8.18 20.22
CA SER A 127 1.94 -7.09 20.32
C SER A 127 1.35 -5.73 20.73
N CYS A 128 0.03 -5.64 20.94
CA CYS A 128 -0.65 -4.36 21.11
C CYS A 128 -0.29 -3.68 22.45
N PRO A 129 0.14 -2.40 22.44
CA PRO A 129 0.66 -1.71 23.63
C PRO A 129 -0.42 -1.12 24.55
N HIS A 130 -1.71 -1.29 24.27
CA HIS A 130 -2.80 -0.55 24.93
C HIS A 130 -3.87 -1.47 25.53
N ALA A 131 -3.45 -2.49 26.27
CA ALA A 131 -4.34 -3.10 27.24
C ALA A 131 -4.43 -2.19 28.46
N SER A 132 -5.64 -1.78 28.85
CA SER A 132 -5.88 -0.97 30.06
C SER A 132 -5.26 -1.67 31.27
N GLY A 133 -4.19 -1.09 31.82
CA GLY A 133 -3.44 -1.61 32.97
C GLY A 133 -2.09 -2.27 32.65
N TYR A 134 -1.80 -2.61 31.38
CA TYR A 134 -0.59 -3.33 30.97
C TYR A 134 -0.01 -2.76 29.67
N GLY A 135 0.69 -1.63 29.77
CA GLY A 135 1.40 -1.03 28.62
C GLY A 135 2.45 -1.98 28.05
N MET A 136 2.50 -2.17 26.71
CA MET A 136 3.46 -3.06 26.00
C MET A 136 3.60 -4.53 26.51
N THR A 137 2.82 -4.97 27.50
CA THR A 137 3.17 -6.16 28.30
C THR A 137 2.51 -7.46 27.83
N LEU A 138 1.45 -7.41 27.01
CA LEU A 138 0.61 -8.58 26.77
C LEU A 138 1.40 -9.74 26.14
N GLY A 139 2.03 -9.52 24.98
CA GLY A 139 2.84 -10.53 24.30
C GLY A 139 4.18 -10.85 24.97
N GLN A 140 4.58 -10.07 25.98
CA GLN A 140 5.84 -10.26 26.71
C GLN A 140 5.68 -11.04 28.03
N ASN A 141 4.45 -11.26 28.47
CA ASN A 141 4.13 -11.96 29.71
C ASN A 141 3.49 -13.33 29.38
N ALA A 142 4.17 -14.40 29.77
CA ALA A 142 3.72 -15.78 29.50
C ALA A 142 2.30 -16.05 30.03
N GLN A 143 1.96 -15.55 31.22
CA GLN A 143 0.64 -15.76 31.82
C GLN A 143 -0.46 -15.03 31.03
N LEU A 144 -0.23 -13.77 30.62
CA LEU A 144 -1.19 -13.04 29.80
C LEU A 144 -1.39 -13.69 28.42
N VAL A 145 -0.30 -14.19 27.80
CA VAL A 145 -0.38 -14.95 26.55
C VAL A 145 -1.21 -16.22 26.75
N HIS A 146 -0.98 -16.95 27.84
CA HIS A 146 -1.77 -18.13 28.20
C HIS A 146 -3.25 -17.76 28.35
N ASP A 147 -3.57 -16.76 29.17
CA ASP A 147 -4.95 -16.42 29.52
C ASP A 147 -5.77 -15.94 28.32
N VAL A 148 -5.18 -15.07 27.47
CA VAL A 148 -5.82 -14.61 26.23
C VAL A 148 -6.03 -15.78 25.26
N THR A 149 -5.00 -16.61 25.06
CA THR A 149 -5.07 -17.76 24.14
C THR A 149 -6.12 -18.76 24.61
N HIS A 150 -6.14 -19.09 25.90
CA HIS A 150 -7.09 -20.02 26.49
C HIS A 150 -8.51 -19.48 26.36
N ALA A 151 -8.75 -18.22 26.72
CA ALA A 151 -10.07 -17.61 26.64
C ALA A 151 -10.63 -17.60 25.20
N VAL A 152 -9.80 -17.25 24.20
CA VAL A 152 -10.22 -17.30 22.80
C VAL A 152 -10.45 -18.74 22.35
N LYS A 153 -9.57 -19.68 22.72
CA LYS A 153 -9.70 -21.10 22.36
C LYS A 153 -10.98 -21.74 22.91
N GLN A 154 -11.42 -21.34 24.10
CA GLN A 154 -12.71 -21.79 24.67
C GLN A 154 -13.93 -21.15 23.98
N ALA A 155 -13.75 -19.99 23.34
CA ALA A 155 -14.85 -19.23 22.75
C ALA A 155 -15.17 -19.61 21.30
N VAL A 156 -14.25 -20.28 20.58
CA VAL A 156 -14.39 -20.63 19.16
C VAL A 156 -14.01 -22.09 18.90
N SER A 157 -14.59 -22.68 17.84
CA SER A 157 -14.28 -24.05 17.42
C SER A 157 -13.18 -24.14 16.35
N ILE A 158 -12.84 -23.02 15.72
CA ILE A 158 -11.79 -22.95 14.70
C ILE A 158 -10.40 -22.82 15.34
N PRO A 159 -9.31 -23.15 14.62
CA PRO A 159 -7.95 -22.97 15.10
C PRO A 159 -7.59 -21.57 15.59
N VAL A 160 -6.77 -21.50 16.64
CA VAL A 160 -6.25 -20.27 17.26
C VAL A 160 -4.73 -20.29 17.23
N ILE A 161 -4.14 -19.24 16.65
CA ILE A 161 -2.71 -19.14 16.32
C ILE A 161 -2.13 -17.86 16.93
N PRO A 162 -1.55 -17.89 18.13
CA PRO A 162 -0.87 -16.74 18.71
C PRO A 162 0.34 -16.29 17.88
N LYS A 163 0.42 -14.99 17.58
CA LYS A 163 1.58 -14.36 16.93
C LYS A 163 2.54 -13.78 17.96
N LEU A 164 3.69 -14.41 18.11
CA LEU A 164 4.66 -14.11 19.16
C LEU A 164 5.56 -12.93 18.78
N THR A 165 5.88 -12.11 19.78
CA THR A 165 6.82 -10.99 19.65
C THR A 165 8.24 -11.46 19.99
N PRO A 166 9.27 -10.96 19.27
CA PRO A 166 10.67 -11.25 19.61
C PRO A 166 11.18 -10.40 20.78
N ASN A 167 10.39 -9.42 21.26
CA ASN A 167 10.82 -8.44 22.27
C ASN A 167 10.65 -9.01 23.69
N VAL A 168 11.25 -10.18 23.93
CA VAL A 168 11.18 -10.93 25.19
C VAL A 168 12.54 -11.53 25.51
N ASN A 169 12.77 -11.81 26.80
CA ASN A 169 14.02 -12.46 27.23
C ASN A 169 14.11 -13.91 26.72
N ASN A 170 13.00 -14.65 26.78
CA ASN A 170 12.93 -16.04 26.34
C ASN A 170 11.61 -16.33 25.62
N ILE A 171 11.66 -16.42 24.29
CA ILE A 171 10.47 -16.69 23.47
C ILE A 171 9.96 -18.13 23.63
N ALA A 172 10.82 -19.07 24.03
CA ALA A 172 10.42 -20.45 24.27
C ALA A 172 9.42 -20.57 25.42
N ASP A 173 9.56 -19.75 26.46
CA ASP A 173 8.62 -19.75 27.60
C ASP A 173 7.26 -19.18 27.19
N ILE A 174 7.24 -18.15 26.35
CA ILE A 174 6.01 -17.61 25.76
C ILE A 174 5.32 -18.66 24.88
N ALA A 175 6.08 -19.37 24.05
CA ALA A 175 5.56 -20.43 23.18
C ALA A 175 4.95 -21.58 23.99
N LYS A 176 5.64 -22.05 25.04
CA LYS A 176 5.09 -23.08 25.94
C LYS A 176 3.78 -22.65 26.57
N ALA A 177 3.69 -21.40 27.04
CA ALA A 177 2.48 -20.87 27.65
C ALA A 177 1.30 -20.81 26.65
N ALA A 178 1.55 -20.38 25.41
CA ALA A 178 0.55 -20.38 24.35
C ALA A 178 0.06 -21.80 24.01
N VAL A 179 0.96 -22.78 23.91
CA VAL A 179 0.61 -24.18 23.61
C VAL A 179 -0.13 -24.83 24.79
N GLN A 180 0.28 -24.57 26.03
CA GLN A 180 -0.42 -25.02 27.24
C GLN A 180 -1.86 -24.48 27.32
N ALA A 181 -2.08 -23.27 26.81
CA ALA A 181 -3.40 -22.66 26.69
C ALA A 181 -4.27 -23.24 25.56
N GLY A 182 -3.73 -24.13 24.73
CA GLY A 182 -4.45 -24.81 23.65
C GLY A 182 -4.28 -24.18 22.26
N ALA A 183 -3.21 -23.41 22.01
CA ALA A 183 -2.87 -22.96 20.67
C ALA A 183 -2.69 -24.15 19.70
N ASP A 184 -3.30 -24.07 18.51
CA ASP A 184 -3.22 -25.14 17.50
C ASP A 184 -1.95 -25.05 16.64
N ALA A 185 -1.40 -23.85 16.52
CA ALA A 185 -0.12 -23.54 15.88
C ALA A 185 0.39 -22.19 16.40
N LEU A 186 1.62 -21.83 16.05
CA LEU A 186 2.22 -20.54 16.41
C LEU A 186 2.65 -19.77 15.16
N CYS A 187 2.67 -18.44 15.26
CA CYS A 187 3.25 -17.56 14.26
C CYS A 187 4.36 -16.73 14.90
N ALA A 188 5.56 -16.74 14.33
CA ALA A 188 6.68 -15.99 14.88
C ALA A 188 7.65 -15.57 13.77
N ILE A 189 8.14 -14.34 13.70
CA ILE A 189 8.00 -13.27 14.70
C ILE A 189 7.17 -12.10 14.18
N ASN A 190 6.62 -11.32 15.12
CA ASN A 190 6.24 -9.94 14.86
C ASN A 190 7.49 -9.04 14.70
N THR A 191 7.31 -7.75 14.42
CA THR A 191 8.38 -6.76 14.31
C THR A 191 9.26 -6.68 15.57
N VAL A 192 10.53 -6.33 15.38
CA VAL A 192 11.52 -6.11 16.45
C VAL A 192 11.47 -4.65 16.93
N GLY A 193 11.78 -4.39 18.19
CA GLY A 193 12.00 -3.04 18.71
C GLY A 193 10.92 -2.59 19.70
N PRO A 194 10.55 -1.29 19.72
CA PRO A 194 10.62 -0.36 18.59
C PRO A 194 12.01 0.27 18.35
N GLY A 195 12.27 0.68 17.11
CA GLY A 195 13.45 1.47 16.71
C GLY A 195 13.13 2.95 16.50
N TYR A 196 14.17 3.75 16.26
CA TYR A 196 14.12 5.20 16.04
C TYR A 196 15.02 5.59 14.86
N TYR A 197 14.50 6.39 13.92
CA TYR A 197 15.27 6.87 12.77
C TYR A 197 14.91 8.32 12.45
N THR A 198 15.96 9.08 12.17
CA THR A 198 15.89 10.50 11.85
C THR A 198 16.45 10.78 10.48
N TYR A 199 15.86 11.75 9.81
CA TYR A 199 16.45 12.40 8.65
C TYR A 199 16.56 13.89 8.96
N ASP A 200 17.73 14.47 8.73
CA ASP A 200 18.05 15.87 9.02
C ASP A 200 17.62 16.32 10.44
N GLY A 201 18.02 15.51 11.44
CA GLY A 201 17.73 15.75 12.86
C GLY A 201 16.28 15.49 13.30
N SER A 202 15.36 15.23 12.38
CA SER A 202 13.93 15.06 12.68
C SER A 202 13.48 13.60 12.58
N PRO A 203 12.63 13.10 13.50
CA PRO A 203 12.04 11.77 13.38
C PRO A 203 11.25 11.65 12.08
N VAL A 204 11.51 10.59 11.30
CA VAL A 204 10.78 10.40 10.03
C VAL A 204 9.34 9.94 10.30
N LEU A 205 9.15 8.96 11.18
CA LEU A 205 7.82 8.48 11.52
C LEU A 205 7.09 9.50 12.39
N THR A 206 5.81 9.77 12.11
CA THR A 206 4.99 10.68 12.94
C THR A 206 4.81 10.18 14.37
N ASN A 207 4.86 8.86 14.57
CA ASN A 207 4.85 8.23 15.90
C ASN A 207 6.25 8.23 16.56
N ALA A 208 7.27 8.81 15.91
CA ALA A 208 8.70 8.80 16.22
C ALA A 208 9.37 7.40 16.24
N TYR A 209 8.73 6.43 16.87
CA TYR A 209 9.18 5.07 17.02
C TYR A 209 8.34 4.10 16.19
N GLY A 210 8.96 3.04 15.69
CA GLY A 210 8.30 2.04 14.85
C GLY A 210 8.87 0.63 15.00
N GLY A 211 8.07 -0.37 14.62
CA GLY A 211 8.52 -1.76 14.57
C GLY A 211 9.50 -1.97 13.41
N MET A 212 10.61 -2.64 13.67
CA MET A 212 11.65 -2.97 12.69
C MET A 212 11.32 -4.28 11.98
N SER A 213 11.51 -4.29 10.66
CA SER A 213 11.26 -5.43 9.77
C SER A 213 12.27 -5.49 8.62
N GLY A 214 12.14 -6.50 7.76
CA GLY A 214 13.03 -6.71 6.62
C GLY A 214 14.35 -7.39 6.99
N ASN A 215 15.34 -7.26 6.12
CA ASN A 215 16.58 -8.04 6.20
C ASN A 215 17.31 -7.86 7.54
N GLY A 216 17.23 -6.66 8.12
CA GLY A 216 17.83 -6.34 9.42
C GLY A 216 17.32 -7.18 10.60
N ILE A 217 16.18 -7.87 10.48
CA ILE A 217 15.66 -8.74 11.56
C ILE A 217 15.79 -10.24 11.26
N PHE A 218 16.33 -10.64 10.11
CA PHE A 218 16.43 -12.05 9.72
C PHE A 218 17.14 -12.94 10.76
N PRO A 219 18.33 -12.57 11.30
CA PRO A 219 19.00 -13.42 12.29
C PRO A 219 18.20 -13.58 13.59
N ILE A 220 17.46 -12.54 14.00
CA ILE A 220 16.60 -12.57 15.19
C ILE A 220 15.42 -13.50 14.97
N GLY A 221 14.74 -13.37 13.82
CA GLY A 221 13.61 -14.22 13.46
C GLY A 221 14.00 -15.69 13.35
N LEU A 222 15.12 -16.00 12.70
CA LEU A 222 15.63 -17.36 12.56
C LEU A 222 15.95 -18.00 13.91
N LYS A 223 16.62 -17.26 14.81
CA LYS A 223 16.87 -17.70 16.19
C LYS A 223 15.57 -17.99 16.94
N CYS A 224 14.61 -17.06 16.89
CA CYS A 224 13.33 -17.21 17.56
C CYS A 224 12.56 -18.46 17.09
N VAL A 225 12.50 -18.69 15.78
CA VAL A 225 11.85 -19.87 15.20
C VAL A 225 12.51 -21.16 15.70
N ARG A 226 13.86 -21.20 15.71
CA ARG A 226 14.61 -22.36 16.22
C ARG A 226 14.34 -22.62 17.69
N ASP A 227 14.34 -21.58 18.52
CA ASP A 227 14.10 -21.71 19.97
C ASP A 227 12.66 -22.19 20.25
N ILE A 228 11.68 -21.71 19.49
CA ILE A 228 10.28 -22.16 19.59
C ILE A 228 10.17 -23.63 19.18
N ALA A 229 10.71 -24.01 18.02
CA ALA A 229 10.61 -25.37 17.50
C ALA A 229 11.30 -26.42 18.40
N GLN A 230 12.29 -26.02 19.20
CA GLN A 230 12.90 -26.88 20.21
C GLN A 230 12.07 -27.00 21.50
N ALA A 231 11.16 -26.05 21.74
CA ALA A 231 10.42 -25.93 22.99
C ALA A 231 9.02 -26.55 22.94
N VAL A 232 8.40 -26.62 21.77
CA VAL A 232 7.03 -27.09 21.56
C VAL A 232 6.89 -27.87 20.25
N ASP A 233 5.90 -28.75 20.16
CA ASP A 233 5.62 -29.61 19.01
C ASP A 233 4.25 -29.27 18.39
N VAL A 234 4.16 -28.06 17.81
CA VAL A 234 2.99 -27.59 17.04
C VAL A 234 3.47 -26.96 15.73
N PRO A 235 2.65 -26.90 14.67
CA PRO A 235 3.02 -26.23 13.43
C PRO A 235 3.43 -24.77 13.68
N LEU A 236 4.45 -24.30 12.95
CA LEU A 236 5.03 -22.97 13.12
C LEU A 236 5.06 -22.20 11.81
N ILE A 237 4.42 -21.03 11.80
CA ILE A 237 4.53 -20.03 10.74
C ILE A 237 5.74 -19.14 11.05
N GLY A 238 6.82 -19.29 10.29
CA GLY A 238 8.07 -18.55 10.46
C GLY A 238 8.11 -17.27 9.62
N CYS A 239 8.29 -16.12 10.25
CA CYS A 239 8.36 -14.79 9.65
C CYS A 239 9.62 -14.05 10.14
N GLY A 240 10.09 -13.07 9.35
CA GLY A 240 11.14 -12.13 9.75
C GLY A 240 12.29 -12.07 8.76
N GLY A 241 12.31 -11.05 7.89
CA GLY A 241 13.44 -10.80 6.99
C GLY A 241 13.68 -11.88 5.91
N VAL A 242 12.72 -12.78 5.66
CA VAL A 242 12.79 -13.77 4.58
C VAL A 242 12.58 -13.08 3.24
N SER A 243 13.51 -13.29 2.30
CA SER A 243 13.47 -12.68 0.97
C SER A 243 13.91 -13.61 -0.18
N THR A 244 14.66 -14.67 0.13
CA THR A 244 15.23 -15.59 -0.86
C THR A 244 14.90 -17.06 -0.57
N ALA A 245 15.17 -17.95 -1.52
CA ALA A 245 14.96 -19.38 -1.31
C ALA A 245 15.94 -19.97 -0.28
N GLU A 246 17.14 -19.37 -0.14
CA GLU A 246 18.08 -19.71 0.93
C GLU A 246 17.53 -19.37 2.31
N ASP A 247 16.94 -18.18 2.46
CA ASP A 247 16.27 -17.76 3.70
C ASP A 247 15.12 -18.72 4.06
N VAL A 248 14.33 -19.11 3.06
CA VAL A 248 13.24 -20.08 3.23
C VAL A 248 13.77 -21.43 3.72
N ARG A 249 14.84 -21.96 3.11
CA ARG A 249 15.47 -23.21 3.57
C ARG A 249 15.98 -23.10 5.01
N ALA A 250 16.59 -21.98 5.38
CA ALA A 250 17.07 -21.76 6.73
C ALA A 250 15.91 -21.80 7.75
N TYR A 251 14.79 -21.15 7.45
CA TYR A 251 13.60 -21.20 8.30
C TYR A 251 12.97 -22.60 8.37
N GLN A 252 12.93 -23.33 7.26
CA GLN A 252 12.46 -24.73 7.25
C GLN A 252 13.36 -25.63 8.12
N GLN A 253 14.68 -25.48 8.02
CA GLN A 253 15.64 -26.20 8.87
C GLN A 253 15.53 -25.80 10.35
N ALA A 254 15.14 -24.56 10.64
CA ALA A 254 14.86 -24.10 12.00
C ALA A 254 13.54 -24.63 12.57
N GLY A 255 12.67 -25.25 11.76
CA GLY A 255 11.43 -25.90 12.20
C GLY A 255 10.14 -25.24 11.77
N ALA A 256 10.17 -24.19 10.94
CA ALA A 256 8.94 -23.59 10.40
C ALA A 256 8.35 -24.44 9.26
N SER A 257 7.03 -24.64 9.29
CA SER A 257 6.29 -25.38 8.25
C SER A 257 5.66 -24.47 7.20
N ILE A 258 5.37 -23.22 7.56
CA ILE A 258 4.87 -22.17 6.67
C ILE A 258 5.78 -20.95 6.80
N ILE A 259 6.09 -20.30 5.68
CA ILE A 259 7.03 -19.17 5.66
C ILE A 259 6.33 -17.88 5.28
N GLY A 260 6.45 -16.87 6.14
CA GLY A 260 5.90 -15.54 5.96
C GLY A 260 6.87 -14.59 5.27
N ILE A 261 6.49 -14.09 4.09
CA ILE A 261 7.26 -13.12 3.32
C ILE A 261 6.54 -11.77 3.33
N GLY A 262 7.13 -10.78 4.01
CA GLY A 262 6.56 -9.45 4.22
C GLY A 262 7.34 -8.36 3.50
N SER A 263 8.34 -7.80 4.19
CA SER A 263 9.06 -6.60 3.71
C SER A 263 9.82 -6.78 2.38
N ALA A 264 10.15 -8.02 1.99
CA ALA A 264 10.74 -8.31 0.67
C ALA A 264 9.81 -7.94 -0.49
N LEU A 265 8.50 -7.80 -0.23
CA LEU A 265 7.49 -7.40 -1.22
C LEU A 265 7.43 -5.88 -1.46
N ALA A 266 8.27 -5.10 -0.78
CA ALA A 266 8.33 -3.66 -0.96
C ALA A 266 8.72 -3.32 -2.40
N GLY A 267 7.97 -2.42 -3.03
CA GLY A 267 8.26 -1.96 -4.40
C GLY A 267 7.91 -2.96 -5.51
N LEU A 268 7.59 -4.22 -5.20
CA LEU A 268 7.23 -5.21 -6.22
C LEU A 268 5.87 -4.88 -6.86
N PRO A 269 5.80 -4.66 -8.19
CA PRO A 269 4.54 -4.46 -8.91
C PRO A 269 3.63 -5.68 -8.77
N SER A 270 2.32 -5.46 -8.82
CA SER A 270 1.34 -6.53 -8.59
C SER A 270 1.44 -7.65 -9.63
N GLU A 271 1.87 -7.33 -10.86
CA GLU A 271 2.12 -8.31 -11.93
C GLU A 271 3.37 -9.17 -11.72
N LYS A 272 4.34 -8.75 -10.90
CA LYS A 272 5.59 -9.49 -10.66
C LYS A 272 5.51 -10.41 -9.46
N LEU A 273 4.51 -10.25 -8.58
CA LEU A 273 4.32 -11.09 -7.41
C LEU A 273 4.19 -12.58 -7.75
N PRO A 274 3.35 -13.01 -8.73
CA PRO A 274 3.25 -14.43 -9.07
C PRO A 274 4.60 -15.00 -9.53
N THR A 275 5.35 -14.26 -10.36
CA THR A 275 6.67 -14.68 -10.84
C THR A 275 7.66 -14.85 -9.69
N TYR A 276 7.66 -13.94 -8.71
CA TYR A 276 8.54 -14.03 -7.55
C TYR A 276 8.26 -15.27 -6.70
N PHE A 277 7.00 -15.51 -6.33
CA PHE A 277 6.65 -16.69 -5.52
C PHE A 277 6.84 -18.01 -6.28
N HIS A 278 6.56 -18.01 -7.59
CA HIS A 278 6.85 -19.16 -8.46
C HIS A 278 8.36 -19.46 -8.53
N ALA A 279 9.18 -18.42 -8.66
CA ALA A 279 10.64 -18.55 -8.66
C ALA A 279 11.14 -19.11 -7.31
N LEU A 280 10.60 -18.66 -6.17
CA LEU A 280 10.94 -19.23 -4.86
C LEU A 280 10.65 -20.74 -4.81
N THR A 281 9.48 -21.18 -5.24
CA THR A 281 9.14 -22.62 -5.24
C THR A 281 10.05 -23.42 -6.18
N THR A 282 10.37 -22.86 -7.34
CA THR A 282 11.31 -23.46 -8.30
C THR A 282 12.70 -23.58 -7.69
N ASP A 283 13.19 -22.51 -7.06
CA ASP A 283 14.48 -22.48 -6.38
C ASP A 283 14.58 -23.47 -5.22
N LEU A 284 13.51 -23.68 -4.46
CA LEU A 284 13.47 -24.70 -3.41
C LEU A 284 13.58 -26.11 -3.98
N ARG A 285 12.92 -26.37 -5.12
CA ARG A 285 12.96 -27.69 -5.78
C ARG A 285 14.34 -27.99 -6.36
N TYR A 286 14.99 -27.01 -6.97
CA TYR A 286 16.25 -27.19 -7.70
C TYR A 286 17.48 -26.70 -6.92
N GLN A 287 17.31 -26.27 -5.67
CA GLN A 287 18.37 -25.74 -4.81
C GLN A 287 19.11 -24.53 -5.42
N THR A 288 18.38 -23.66 -6.11
CA THR A 288 18.89 -22.40 -6.66
C THR A 288 18.46 -21.21 -5.80
N ASN A 289 18.72 -19.99 -6.28
CA ASN A 289 18.33 -18.75 -5.59
C ASN A 289 17.99 -17.60 -6.56
N THR A 290 17.40 -17.92 -7.70
CA THR A 290 17.09 -16.98 -8.79
C THR A 290 16.00 -15.96 -8.44
N ALA A 291 15.11 -16.25 -7.50
CA ALA A 291 14.08 -15.33 -7.01
C ALA A 291 14.67 -14.04 -6.41
N SER A 292 15.92 -14.09 -5.92
CA SER A 292 16.64 -12.91 -5.42
C SER A 292 16.80 -11.82 -6.48
N MET A 293 16.91 -12.19 -7.76
CA MET A 293 17.04 -11.24 -8.87
C MET A 293 15.74 -10.50 -9.22
N LEU A 294 14.60 -10.97 -8.68
CA LEU A 294 13.29 -10.35 -8.92
C LEU A 294 12.95 -9.30 -7.86
N LEU A 295 13.65 -9.30 -6.73
CA LEU A 295 13.45 -8.34 -5.65
C LEU A 295 13.72 -6.91 -6.12
N GLN A 296 12.94 -5.97 -5.63
CA GLN A 296 13.13 -4.56 -5.93
C GLN A 296 13.97 -3.90 -4.84
N ASN A 297 15.02 -3.18 -5.26
CA ASN A 297 15.74 -2.30 -4.36
C ASN A 297 14.98 -0.99 -4.26
N VAL A 298 14.16 -0.87 -3.21
CA VAL A 298 13.43 0.37 -2.94
C VAL A 298 14.34 1.37 -2.26
N ASP A 299 14.39 2.58 -2.80
CA ASP A 299 14.99 3.74 -2.15
C ASP A 299 13.90 4.60 -1.51
N MET A 300 13.96 4.76 -0.19
CA MET A 300 13.10 5.68 0.57
C MET A 300 13.86 6.85 1.18
N THR A 301 15.08 7.13 0.70
CA THR A 301 15.84 8.29 1.11
C THR A 301 15.17 9.58 0.66
N PHE A 302 15.42 10.64 1.42
CA PHE A 302 14.93 11.98 1.10
C PHE A 302 16.01 12.79 0.41
N THR A 303 15.59 13.65 -0.51
CA THR A 303 16.40 14.68 -1.14
C THR A 303 15.84 16.05 -0.75
N PRO A 304 16.64 16.96 -0.18
CA PRO A 304 16.18 18.30 0.17
C PRO A 304 16.03 19.18 -1.07
N TYR A 305 15.00 20.02 -1.08
CA TYR A 305 14.75 21.05 -2.07
C TYR A 305 14.38 22.36 -1.36
N CYS A 306 14.93 23.47 -1.81
CA CYS A 306 14.56 24.80 -1.34
C CYS A 306 13.46 25.37 -2.23
N LEU A 307 12.41 25.91 -1.62
CA LEU A 307 11.36 26.60 -2.36
C LEU A 307 11.93 27.89 -2.97
N SER A 308 11.81 28.05 -4.29
CA SER A 308 12.24 29.26 -4.99
C SER A 308 11.07 30.22 -5.24
N GLU A 309 9.87 29.68 -5.50
CA GLU A 309 8.66 30.48 -5.69
C GLU A 309 7.42 29.77 -5.13
N ASN A 310 6.56 30.54 -4.45
CA ASN A 310 5.18 30.13 -4.12
C ASN A 310 4.21 31.08 -4.82
N ARG A 311 3.64 30.65 -5.95
CA ARG A 311 2.66 31.42 -6.70
C ARG A 311 1.25 30.99 -6.33
N ARG A 312 0.58 31.80 -5.51
CA ARG A 312 -0.82 31.59 -5.15
C ARG A 312 -1.75 31.98 -6.30
N LEU A 313 -2.49 31.01 -6.84
CA LEU A 313 -3.40 31.20 -7.97
C LEU A 313 -4.83 31.48 -7.50
N ALA A 314 -5.27 30.76 -6.46
CA ALA A 314 -6.57 30.92 -5.84
C ALA A 314 -6.47 30.83 -4.31
N GLU A 315 -7.61 30.88 -3.62
CA GLU A 315 -7.65 30.76 -2.16
C GLU A 315 -7.11 29.41 -1.67
N ASP A 316 -7.32 28.34 -2.44
CA ASP A 316 -7.00 26.95 -2.15
C ASP A 316 -6.00 26.31 -3.14
N LEU A 317 -5.42 27.09 -4.07
CA LEU A 317 -4.50 26.56 -5.09
C LEU A 317 -3.21 27.39 -5.17
N SER A 318 -2.07 26.71 -5.10
CA SER A 318 -0.73 27.31 -5.27
C SER A 318 0.14 26.47 -6.19
N LEU A 319 1.02 27.12 -6.95
CA LEU A 319 2.15 26.47 -7.63
C LEU A 319 3.41 26.70 -6.81
N LEU A 320 4.08 25.61 -6.47
CA LEU A 320 5.36 25.63 -5.76
C LEU A 320 6.46 25.23 -6.74
N THR A 321 7.45 26.09 -6.92
CA THR A 321 8.64 25.84 -7.73
C THR A 321 9.86 25.79 -6.83
N PHE A 322 10.75 24.82 -7.06
CA PHE A 322 11.91 24.54 -6.22
C PHE A 322 13.24 24.80 -6.94
N ASP A 323 14.34 24.86 -6.20
CA ASP A 323 15.70 25.18 -6.66
C ASP A 323 16.46 23.99 -7.26
N GLY A 324 15.77 23.10 -7.97
CA GLY A 324 16.41 21.93 -8.54
C GLY A 324 15.53 21.17 -9.51
N ASN A 325 16.15 20.19 -10.16
CA ASN A 325 15.48 19.27 -11.06
C ASN A 325 15.21 17.94 -10.36
N LEU A 326 14.26 17.16 -10.87
CA LEU A 326 13.97 15.81 -10.40
C LEU A 326 13.98 14.84 -11.57
N ALA A 327 14.70 13.72 -11.45
CA ALA A 327 14.59 12.64 -12.42
C ALA A 327 13.29 11.85 -12.17
N ILE A 328 12.31 12.00 -13.05
CA ILE A 328 11.02 11.32 -12.96
C ILE A 328 10.46 11.04 -14.35
N GLN A 329 9.72 9.93 -14.49
CA GLN A 329 9.03 9.59 -15.74
C GLN A 329 7.54 9.94 -15.66
N PRO A 330 6.90 10.30 -16.79
CA PRO A 330 5.45 10.55 -16.84
C PRO A 330 4.64 9.38 -16.26
N GLY A 331 3.67 9.70 -15.40
CA GLY A 331 2.87 8.70 -14.68
C GLY A 331 3.42 8.32 -13.30
N GLN A 332 4.68 8.62 -13.00
CA GLN A 332 5.21 8.47 -11.64
C GLN A 332 4.84 9.65 -10.75
N PHE A 333 5.00 9.48 -9.44
CA PHE A 333 4.73 10.52 -8.44
C PHE A 333 5.76 10.47 -7.32
N ILE A 334 5.81 11.51 -6.49
CA ILE A 334 6.72 11.60 -5.34
C ILE A 334 5.95 11.67 -4.03
N PHE A 335 6.63 11.43 -2.91
CA PHE A 335 6.18 11.91 -1.60
C PHE A 335 6.96 13.16 -1.21
N LEU A 336 6.23 14.18 -0.78
CA LEU A 336 6.80 15.38 -0.20
C LEU A 336 6.58 15.35 1.32
N TRP A 337 7.66 15.52 2.06
CA TRP A 337 7.71 15.47 3.52
C TRP A 337 8.10 16.84 4.07
N LEU A 338 7.35 17.26 5.10
CA LEU A 338 7.69 18.38 5.95
C LEU A 338 7.93 17.81 7.36
N PRO A 339 9.13 17.99 7.94
CA PRO A 339 9.41 17.57 9.31
C PRO A 339 8.33 18.02 10.28
N GLU A 340 7.95 17.13 11.20
CA GLU A 340 6.91 17.33 12.23
C GLU A 340 5.46 17.51 11.71
N VAL A 341 5.25 17.81 10.43
CA VAL A 341 3.91 18.01 9.85
C VAL A 341 3.35 16.74 9.21
N GLY A 342 4.22 15.98 8.51
CA GLY A 342 3.90 14.71 7.86
C GLY A 342 4.37 14.64 6.41
N GLU A 343 3.83 13.70 5.63
CA GLU A 343 4.07 13.59 4.18
C GLU A 343 2.78 13.32 3.39
N LYS A 344 2.78 13.69 2.11
CA LYS A 344 1.74 13.29 1.14
C LYS A 344 2.30 13.04 -0.26
N PRO A 345 1.65 12.18 -1.05
CA PRO A 345 2.01 11.98 -2.45
C PRO A 345 1.60 13.18 -3.31
N PHE A 346 2.40 13.51 -4.34
CA PHE A 346 2.08 14.52 -5.36
C PHE A 346 2.55 14.08 -6.74
N SER A 347 1.74 14.35 -7.75
CA SER A 347 2.18 14.37 -9.14
C SER A 347 3.11 15.55 -9.37
N VAL A 348 4.14 15.33 -10.19
CA VAL A 348 5.10 16.36 -10.58
C VAL A 348 4.56 17.06 -11.82
N LEU A 349 4.25 18.35 -11.71
CA LEU A 349 3.76 19.14 -12.85
C LEU A 349 4.88 19.40 -13.86
N ASP A 350 6.07 19.78 -13.38
CA ASP A 350 7.25 19.95 -14.22
C ASP A 350 8.47 19.46 -13.44
N GLU A 351 9.39 18.80 -14.14
CA GLU A 351 10.58 18.21 -13.54
C GLU A 351 11.80 19.12 -13.62
N GLN A 352 11.72 20.21 -14.41
CA GLN A 352 12.80 21.17 -14.64
C GLN A 352 12.31 22.62 -14.79
N PRO A 353 12.38 23.45 -13.72
CA PRO A 353 12.63 23.05 -12.33
C PRO A 353 11.46 22.24 -11.76
N LEU A 354 11.71 21.49 -10.69
CA LEU A 354 10.68 20.77 -9.96
C LEU A 354 9.54 21.74 -9.58
N THR A 355 8.36 21.47 -10.09
CA THR A 355 7.17 22.29 -9.90
C THR A 355 5.98 21.41 -9.53
N LEU A 356 5.24 21.79 -8.49
CA LEU A 356 4.09 21.07 -7.96
C LEU A 356 2.85 21.98 -7.91
N ALA A 357 1.69 21.42 -8.26
CA ALA A 357 0.40 22.06 -8.01
C ALA A 357 -0.18 21.56 -6.68
N ILE A 358 -0.37 22.48 -5.73
CA ILE A 358 -0.86 22.16 -4.39
C ILE A 358 -2.28 22.69 -4.21
N GLN A 359 -3.23 21.77 -4.14
CA GLN A 359 -4.60 22.07 -3.72
C GLN A 359 -4.75 21.88 -2.20
N GLN A 360 -5.22 22.91 -1.50
CA GLN A 360 -5.46 22.88 -0.07
C GLN A 360 -6.66 22.00 0.26
N ARG A 361 -6.39 20.82 0.84
CA ARG A 361 -7.38 19.81 1.24
C ARG A 361 -7.35 19.47 2.73
N GLY A 362 -6.21 19.66 3.39
CA GLY A 362 -6.03 19.29 4.79
C GLY A 362 -4.86 20.01 5.45
N CYS A 363 -4.54 19.63 6.69
CA CYS A 363 -3.51 20.31 7.48
C CYS A 363 -2.13 20.33 6.79
N PHE A 364 -1.76 19.24 6.11
CA PHE A 364 -0.48 19.15 5.39
C PHE A 364 -0.42 20.09 4.18
N THR A 365 -1.40 20.03 3.27
CA THR A 365 -1.44 20.90 2.09
C THR A 365 -1.69 22.37 2.44
N LYS A 366 -2.41 22.66 3.52
CA LYS A 366 -2.51 24.01 4.08
C LYS A 366 -1.14 24.56 4.47
N LYS A 367 -0.29 23.74 5.10
CA LYS A 367 1.07 24.16 5.47
C LYS A 367 1.94 24.38 4.23
N LEU A 368 1.80 23.55 3.21
CA LEU A 368 2.49 23.73 1.92
C LEU A 368 2.14 25.05 1.23
N CYS A 369 0.85 25.41 1.15
CA CYS A 369 0.42 26.68 0.56
C CYS A 369 0.94 27.92 1.32
N GLN A 370 1.42 27.75 2.56
CA GLN A 370 1.93 28.82 3.41
C GLN A 370 3.45 28.98 3.36
N LEU A 371 4.17 28.07 2.69
CA LEU A 371 5.62 28.13 2.59
C LEU A 371 6.08 29.42 1.89
N GLN A 372 7.26 29.88 2.26
CA GLN A 372 7.93 31.05 1.70
C GLN A 372 9.18 30.62 0.92
N PRO A 373 9.59 31.37 -0.12
CA PRO A 373 10.89 31.15 -0.74
C PRO A 373 12.01 31.09 0.30
N GLY A 374 12.86 30.08 0.21
CA GLY A 374 13.87 29.77 1.24
C GLY A 374 13.50 28.61 2.17
N ASP A 375 12.21 28.23 2.25
CA ASP A 375 11.78 27.09 3.06
C ASP A 375 12.26 25.77 2.43
N LEU A 376 12.75 24.84 3.27
CA LEU A 376 13.16 23.50 2.86
C LEU A 376 11.98 22.52 2.88
N VAL A 377 11.93 21.68 1.86
CA VAL A 377 11.08 20.50 1.77
C VAL A 377 11.92 19.28 1.43
N TYR A 378 11.40 18.09 1.71
CA TYR A 378 12.13 16.85 1.46
C TYR A 378 11.30 15.94 0.56
N VAL A 379 11.92 15.42 -0.49
CA VAL A 379 11.27 14.61 -1.51
C VAL A 379 11.82 13.20 -1.47
N ARG A 380 10.96 12.18 -1.51
CA ARG A 380 11.36 10.78 -1.75
C ARG A 380 10.56 10.17 -2.90
N GLY A 381 11.16 9.21 -3.59
CA GLY A 381 10.64 8.61 -4.82
C GLY A 381 11.61 8.78 -5.99
N PRO A 382 11.16 8.62 -7.24
CA PRO A 382 9.76 8.46 -7.65
C PRO A 382 9.15 7.09 -7.29
N TYR A 383 7.82 7.05 -7.23
CA TYR A 383 6.99 5.86 -7.01
C TYR A 383 5.97 5.66 -8.12
N GLY A 384 5.37 4.48 -8.15
CA GLY A 384 4.51 4.04 -9.25
C GLY A 384 5.30 3.69 -10.50
N MET A 385 4.57 3.46 -11.59
CA MET A 385 5.11 3.08 -12.88
C MET A 385 4.97 4.22 -13.88
N SER A 386 5.93 4.32 -14.80
CA SER A 386 5.80 5.19 -15.95
C SER A 386 4.69 4.70 -16.87
N VAL A 387 3.91 5.61 -17.44
CA VAL A 387 2.93 5.30 -18.48
C VAL A 387 3.63 5.31 -19.83
N ASN A 388 3.50 4.23 -20.59
CA ASN A 388 4.04 4.15 -21.95
C ASN A 388 2.91 4.41 -22.96
N ILE A 389 2.96 5.55 -23.63
CA ILE A 389 2.00 5.94 -24.67
C ILE A 389 2.63 5.64 -26.05
N PRO A 390 1.96 4.90 -26.94
CA PRO A 390 2.49 4.63 -28.27
C PRO A 390 2.76 5.92 -29.07
N GLN A 391 3.98 6.07 -29.62
CA GLN A 391 4.40 7.32 -30.28
C GLN A 391 3.58 7.69 -31.53
N ASN A 392 3.01 6.71 -32.23
CA ASN A 392 2.15 6.93 -33.40
C ASN A 392 0.65 7.04 -33.03
N SER A 393 0.33 7.24 -31.75
CA SER A 393 -1.04 7.48 -31.30
C SER A 393 -1.33 8.98 -31.19
N SER A 394 -2.62 9.32 -31.13
CA SER A 394 -3.09 10.68 -30.86
C SER A 394 -3.96 10.63 -29.61
N PRO A 395 -3.36 10.59 -28.42
CA PRO A 395 -4.09 10.48 -27.16
C PRO A 395 -4.94 11.73 -26.92
N ILE A 396 -6.09 11.52 -26.28
CA ILE A 396 -6.92 12.58 -25.74
C ILE A 396 -6.76 12.57 -24.23
N PHE A 397 -6.30 13.68 -23.70
CA PHE A 397 -6.15 13.90 -22.27
C PHE A 397 -7.31 14.71 -21.75
N VAL A 398 -7.96 14.27 -20.68
CA VAL A 398 -9.09 14.97 -20.06
C VAL A 398 -8.78 15.18 -18.59
N CYS A 399 -8.73 16.43 -18.16
CA CYS A 399 -8.39 16.76 -16.79
C CYS A 399 -9.27 17.83 -16.15
N GLY A 400 -9.41 17.72 -14.83
CA GLY A 400 -10.22 18.63 -14.02
C GLY A 400 -9.48 19.06 -12.76
N GLY A 401 -9.60 20.33 -12.39
CA GLY A 401 -8.97 20.89 -11.20
C GLY A 401 -7.44 20.73 -11.23
N CYS A 402 -6.87 20.10 -10.21
CA CYS A 402 -5.42 19.86 -10.15
C CYS A 402 -4.93 18.69 -11.03
N GLY A 403 -5.82 17.99 -11.75
CA GLY A 403 -5.47 16.83 -12.58
C GLY A 403 -4.48 17.12 -13.71
N LEU A 404 -4.38 18.39 -14.14
CA LEU A 404 -3.36 18.83 -15.10
C LEU A 404 -1.94 18.53 -14.62
N ALA A 405 -1.68 18.51 -13.31
CA ALA A 405 -0.36 18.19 -12.76
C ALA A 405 0.10 16.76 -13.07
N ALA A 406 -0.82 15.81 -13.24
CA ALA A 406 -0.48 14.43 -13.63
C ALA A 406 -0.46 14.26 -15.16
N ILE A 407 -1.28 15.06 -15.87
CA ILE A 407 -1.54 14.93 -17.30
C ILE A 407 -0.52 15.69 -18.14
N TYR A 408 -0.08 16.87 -17.71
CA TYR A 408 0.88 17.68 -18.46
C TYR A 408 2.19 16.92 -18.76
N PRO A 409 2.82 16.19 -17.82
CA PRO A 409 3.99 15.38 -18.13
C PRO A 409 3.73 14.29 -19.19
N LEU A 410 2.53 13.69 -19.20
CA LEU A 410 2.14 12.72 -20.22
C LEU A 410 2.01 13.39 -21.59
N ALA A 411 1.29 14.52 -21.66
CA ALA A 411 1.13 15.29 -22.88
C ALA A 411 2.48 15.79 -23.43
N LYS A 412 3.39 16.23 -22.55
CA LYS A 412 4.76 16.69 -22.90
C LYS A 412 5.61 15.58 -23.54
N SER A 413 5.29 14.31 -23.29
CA SER A 413 6.04 13.15 -23.78
C SER A 413 5.61 12.64 -25.17
N ILE A 414 4.58 13.25 -25.79
CA ILE A 414 4.02 12.84 -27.07
C ILE A 414 3.95 14.04 -28.03
N GLN A 415 4.23 13.79 -29.31
CA GLN A 415 4.31 14.85 -30.33
C GLN A 415 2.96 15.49 -30.67
N HIS A 416 1.90 14.67 -30.70
CA HIS A 416 0.56 15.10 -31.12
C HIS A 416 -0.48 14.59 -30.13
N SER A 417 -1.14 15.51 -29.44
CA SER A 417 -2.21 15.18 -28.50
C SER A 417 -3.25 16.30 -28.43
N THR A 418 -4.44 15.94 -27.96
CA THR A 418 -5.52 16.88 -27.64
C THR A 418 -5.70 16.88 -26.12
N LEU A 419 -5.79 18.06 -25.51
CA LEU A 419 -5.86 18.23 -24.07
C LEU A 419 -7.06 19.07 -23.68
N PHE A 420 -7.93 18.50 -22.86
CA PHE A 420 -9.10 19.12 -22.27
C PHE A 420 -8.80 19.47 -20.81
N VAL A 421 -8.93 20.75 -20.45
CA VAL A 421 -8.69 21.27 -19.10
C VAL A 421 -9.93 21.96 -18.56
N GLY A 422 -10.54 21.37 -17.54
CA GLY A 422 -11.71 21.87 -16.84
C GLY A 422 -11.39 22.45 -15.47
N ALA A 423 -12.04 23.55 -15.09
CA ALA A 423 -12.00 24.07 -13.73
C ALA A 423 -13.30 24.81 -13.35
N ARG A 424 -13.46 25.13 -12.06
CA ARG A 424 -14.61 25.91 -11.57
C ARG A 424 -14.60 27.36 -12.09
N ASP A 425 -13.42 27.97 -12.16
CA ASP A 425 -13.19 29.34 -12.64
C ASP A 425 -11.76 29.48 -13.21
N ALA A 426 -11.48 30.60 -13.86
CA ALA A 426 -10.21 30.86 -14.54
C ALA A 426 -9.00 30.93 -13.59
N ARG A 427 -9.19 31.21 -12.30
CA ARG A 427 -8.10 31.24 -11.30
C ARG A 427 -7.64 29.84 -10.90
N HIS A 428 -8.44 28.82 -11.20
CA HIS A 428 -8.11 27.42 -10.95
C HIS A 428 -7.48 26.73 -12.15
N LEU A 429 -7.31 27.46 -13.26
CA LEU A 429 -6.53 27.02 -14.40
C LEU A 429 -5.08 27.48 -14.23
N PHE A 430 -4.15 26.62 -14.62
CA PHE A 430 -2.72 26.89 -14.52
C PHE A 430 -1.97 26.27 -15.69
N TYR A 431 -0.76 26.74 -15.96
CA TYR A 431 0.12 26.18 -17.00
C TYR A 431 -0.46 26.17 -18.44
N LEU A 432 -1.54 26.91 -18.71
CA LEU A 432 -2.22 26.89 -20.03
C LEU A 432 -1.29 27.28 -21.19
N ASP A 433 -0.43 28.29 -21.00
CA ASP A 433 0.53 28.71 -22.04
C ASP A 433 1.56 27.62 -22.37
N HIS A 434 1.90 26.78 -21.40
CA HIS A 434 2.79 25.65 -21.60
C HIS A 434 2.05 24.50 -22.26
N ALA A 435 0.82 24.22 -21.81
CA ALA A 435 -0.06 23.20 -22.36
C ALA A 435 -0.39 23.46 -23.84
N GLY A 436 -0.69 24.70 -24.22
CA GLY A 436 -1.01 25.09 -25.60
C GLY A 436 0.18 25.02 -26.57
N LYS A 437 1.41 24.93 -26.07
CA LYS A 437 2.62 24.72 -26.91
C LYS A 437 2.83 23.25 -27.27
N ILE A 438 2.26 22.32 -26.51
CA ILE A 438 2.51 20.87 -26.65
C ILE A 438 1.29 20.08 -27.12
N ALA A 439 0.09 20.64 -27.01
CA ALA A 439 -1.16 19.96 -27.34
C ALA A 439 -2.20 20.93 -27.91
N GLU A 440 -3.16 20.37 -28.66
CA GLU A 440 -4.39 21.07 -29.03
C GLU A 440 -5.23 21.28 -27.77
N LEU A 441 -5.27 22.52 -27.27
CA LEU A 441 -5.83 22.84 -25.95
C LEU A 441 -7.29 23.28 -26.04
N HIS A 442 -8.14 22.59 -25.28
CA HIS A 442 -9.56 22.89 -25.07
C HIS A 442 -9.81 23.22 -23.59
N ILE A 443 -10.45 24.35 -23.33
CA ILE A 443 -10.63 24.87 -21.97
C ILE A 443 -12.13 25.02 -21.68
N ALA A 444 -12.55 24.57 -20.50
CA ALA A 444 -13.89 24.82 -19.97
C ALA A 444 -13.82 25.36 -18.55
N THR A 445 -14.66 26.35 -18.25
CA THR A 445 -14.91 26.85 -16.89
C THR A 445 -16.40 26.80 -16.59
N GLU A 446 -16.76 26.34 -15.38
CA GLU A 446 -18.16 26.25 -14.97
C GLU A 446 -18.85 27.62 -14.96
N ASP A 447 -18.13 28.67 -14.56
CA ASP A 447 -18.62 30.05 -14.51
C ASP A 447 -18.47 30.83 -15.84
N GLY A 448 -17.85 30.24 -16.86
CA GLY A 448 -17.59 30.88 -18.16
C GLY A 448 -16.51 31.97 -18.14
N SER A 449 -15.72 32.06 -17.07
CA SER A 449 -14.64 33.06 -16.94
C SER A 449 -13.48 32.87 -17.95
N LEU A 450 -13.30 31.66 -18.48
CA LEU A 450 -12.39 31.37 -19.60
C LEU A 450 -12.84 30.14 -20.41
N GLY A 451 -12.81 30.24 -21.74
CA GLY A 451 -13.12 29.11 -22.63
C GLY A 451 -14.63 28.82 -22.70
N PHE A 452 -14.97 27.53 -22.83
CA PHE A 452 -16.36 27.07 -22.85
C PHE A 452 -17.01 27.23 -21.47
N GLN A 453 -18.23 27.78 -21.43
CA GLN A 453 -19.03 27.85 -20.21
C GLN A 453 -19.75 26.51 -19.99
N GLY A 454 -19.34 25.77 -18.96
CA GLY A 454 -19.89 24.46 -18.59
C GLY A 454 -18.81 23.52 -18.06
N VAL A 455 -19.16 22.24 -17.89
CA VAL A 455 -18.20 21.21 -17.46
C VAL A 455 -17.38 20.67 -18.65
N ILE A 456 -16.16 20.20 -18.38
CA ILE A 456 -15.23 19.78 -19.44
C ILE A 456 -15.73 18.58 -20.26
N THR A 457 -16.53 17.70 -19.66
CA THR A 457 -17.09 16.52 -20.33
C THR A 457 -18.15 16.88 -21.36
N GLU A 458 -18.86 18.01 -21.22
CA GLU A 458 -19.76 18.53 -22.26
C GLU A 458 -18.98 19.03 -23.48
N LEU A 459 -17.83 19.69 -23.25
CA LEU A 459 -16.96 20.12 -24.33
C LEU A 459 -16.32 18.91 -25.04
N LEU A 460 -15.92 17.90 -24.28
CA LEU A 460 -15.41 16.62 -24.80
C LEU A 460 -16.45 15.93 -25.70
N ASP A 461 -17.70 15.81 -25.24
CA ASP A 461 -18.78 15.17 -26.01
C ASP A 461 -18.98 15.89 -27.36
N ARG A 462 -19.05 17.23 -27.36
CA ARG A 462 -19.16 18.02 -28.59
C ARG A 462 -17.99 17.77 -29.55
N TYR A 463 -16.77 17.67 -29.03
CA TYR A 463 -15.59 17.38 -29.83
C TYR A 463 -15.65 15.97 -30.43
N LEU A 464 -16.01 14.96 -29.64
CA LEU A 464 -16.10 13.58 -30.08
C LEU A 464 -17.20 13.36 -31.13
N GLN A 465 -18.34 14.03 -31.00
CA GLN A 465 -19.43 13.99 -31.98
C GLN A 465 -19.03 14.56 -33.36
N GLN A 466 -18.11 15.52 -33.38
CA GLN A 466 -17.62 16.15 -34.62
C GLN A 466 -16.41 15.42 -35.22
N ARG A 467 -15.83 14.47 -34.48
CA ARG A 467 -14.63 13.76 -34.91
C ARG A 467 -14.98 12.79 -36.04
N ALA A 468 -14.19 12.83 -37.11
CA ALA A 468 -14.32 11.87 -38.20
C ALA A 468 -14.05 10.44 -37.72
N ALA A 469 -14.84 9.48 -38.22
CA ALA A 469 -14.59 8.06 -37.98
C ALA A 469 -13.18 7.69 -38.46
N GLY A 470 -12.37 7.07 -37.59
CA GLY A 470 -10.95 6.83 -37.84
C GLY A 470 -10.29 5.97 -36.76
N ILE A 471 -9.01 6.25 -36.47
CA ILE A 471 -8.22 5.53 -35.47
C ILE A 471 -8.89 5.67 -34.10
N SER A 472 -9.07 4.52 -33.44
CA SER A 472 -9.65 4.45 -32.09
C SER A 472 -8.80 5.27 -31.10
N PRO A 473 -9.38 6.23 -30.38
CA PRO A 473 -8.65 7.04 -29.42
C PRO A 473 -8.16 6.24 -28.21
N ILE A 474 -7.10 6.78 -27.61
CA ILE A 474 -6.62 6.42 -26.27
C ILE A 474 -6.92 7.62 -25.37
N PHE A 475 -7.59 7.36 -24.25
CA PHE A 475 -7.99 8.41 -23.30
C PHE A 475 -7.20 8.31 -22.00
N PHE A 476 -6.90 9.47 -21.42
CA PHE A 476 -6.24 9.60 -20.13
C PHE A 476 -6.97 10.63 -19.29
N ASN A 477 -7.58 10.17 -18.19
CA ASN A 477 -8.44 10.95 -17.33
C ASN A 477 -7.77 11.21 -15.98
N CYS A 478 -7.77 12.46 -15.53
CA CYS A 478 -7.33 12.80 -14.17
C CYS A 478 -8.09 14.00 -13.61
N GLY A 479 -8.76 13.83 -12.48
CA GLY A 479 -9.53 14.91 -11.87
C GLY A 479 -10.52 14.39 -10.83
N PRO A 480 -11.56 15.19 -10.50
CA PRO A 480 -12.62 14.75 -9.60
C PRO A 480 -13.27 13.45 -10.08
N GLN A 481 -13.60 12.56 -9.14
CA GLN A 481 -14.18 11.24 -9.46
C GLN A 481 -15.44 11.33 -10.34
N ALA A 482 -16.31 12.31 -10.10
CA ALA A 482 -17.50 12.54 -10.92
C ALA A 482 -17.15 12.88 -12.37
N MET A 483 -16.12 13.71 -12.59
CA MET A 483 -15.64 14.04 -13.94
C MET A 483 -15.10 12.80 -14.65
N ILE A 484 -14.29 12.00 -13.96
CA ILE A 484 -13.73 10.76 -14.52
C ILE A 484 -14.86 9.80 -14.91
N ALA A 485 -15.84 9.58 -14.02
CA ALA A 485 -16.97 8.69 -14.31
C ALA A 485 -17.73 9.12 -15.57
N THR A 486 -18.08 10.41 -15.68
CA THR A 486 -18.78 10.94 -16.86
C THR A 486 -17.91 10.89 -18.13
N ALA A 487 -16.60 11.15 -18.02
CA ALA A 487 -15.69 11.03 -19.16
C ALA A 487 -15.63 9.59 -19.66
N VAL A 488 -15.45 8.62 -18.77
CA VAL A 488 -15.39 7.19 -19.11
C VAL A 488 -16.67 6.70 -19.78
N GLU A 489 -17.84 7.11 -19.28
CA GLU A 489 -19.14 6.77 -19.90
C GLU A 489 -19.23 7.26 -21.36
N LEU A 490 -18.76 8.48 -21.63
CA LEU A 490 -18.71 9.04 -22.99
C LEU A 490 -17.68 8.31 -23.86
N GLU A 491 -16.48 8.10 -23.34
CA GLU A 491 -15.33 7.55 -24.06
C GLU A 491 -15.55 6.09 -24.50
N GLN A 492 -16.27 5.30 -23.71
CA GLN A 492 -16.63 3.92 -24.03
C GLN A 492 -17.51 3.80 -25.29
N CYS A 493 -18.17 4.88 -25.71
CA CYS A 493 -18.89 4.91 -26.99
C CYS A 493 -17.94 4.98 -28.21
N TYR A 494 -16.66 5.31 -28.02
CA TYR A 494 -15.70 5.58 -29.09
C TYR A 494 -14.46 4.66 -29.04
N THR A 495 -14.20 3.98 -27.93
CA THR A 495 -13.07 3.05 -27.78
C THR A 495 -13.35 1.94 -26.77
N SER A 496 -12.47 0.95 -26.68
CA SER A 496 -12.55 -0.10 -25.66
C SER A 496 -12.00 0.39 -24.31
N THR A 497 -12.44 -0.23 -23.21
CA THR A 497 -11.93 0.07 -21.85
C THR A 497 -10.44 -0.25 -21.66
N GLU A 498 -9.83 -1.00 -22.58
CA GLU A 498 -8.37 -1.22 -22.62
C GLU A 498 -7.59 0.03 -23.06
N ASN A 499 -8.25 0.97 -23.73
CA ASN A 499 -7.69 2.21 -24.24
C ASN A 499 -8.10 3.44 -23.40
N ILE A 500 -8.82 3.24 -22.30
CA ILE A 500 -9.20 4.31 -21.38
C ILE A 500 -8.40 4.12 -20.09
N TYR A 501 -7.67 5.15 -19.70
CA TYR A 501 -6.85 5.15 -18.50
C TYR A 501 -7.34 6.26 -17.56
N SER A 502 -7.47 5.94 -16.29
CA SER A 502 -7.87 6.91 -15.27
C SER A 502 -6.91 6.90 -14.10
N ALA A 503 -6.56 8.10 -13.65
CA ALA A 503 -5.85 8.33 -12.41
C ALA A 503 -6.84 8.71 -11.31
N ILE A 504 -7.18 7.73 -10.46
CA ILE A 504 -8.04 7.91 -9.28
C ILE A 504 -7.17 8.11 -8.04
N ASP A 505 -7.54 9.11 -7.24
CA ASP A 505 -6.84 9.56 -6.05
C ASP A 505 -7.06 8.58 -4.86
N TYR A 506 -6.45 7.40 -4.89
CA TYR A 506 -6.47 6.48 -3.74
C TYR A 506 -5.47 6.90 -2.65
N VAL A 507 -5.76 6.56 -1.39
CA VAL A 507 -4.94 6.97 -0.24
C VAL A 507 -3.60 6.22 -0.23
N ALA A 508 -2.53 6.84 -0.73
CA ALA A 508 -1.18 6.32 -0.60
C ALA A 508 -0.54 6.74 0.73
N LYS A 509 -0.13 5.75 1.53
CA LYS A 509 0.53 5.98 2.84
C LYS A 509 2.02 5.62 2.87
N CYS A 510 2.41 4.48 2.32
CA CYS A 510 3.78 3.96 2.45
C CYS A 510 4.70 4.25 1.26
N GLY A 511 4.15 4.55 0.08
CA GLY A 511 4.90 4.73 -1.17
C GLY A 511 5.41 3.44 -1.82
N VAL A 512 5.37 2.29 -1.14
CA VAL A 512 6.04 1.05 -1.58
C VAL A 512 5.10 -0.16 -1.68
N GLY A 513 3.79 0.06 -1.61
CA GLY A 513 2.77 -0.98 -1.78
C GLY A 513 2.56 -1.93 -0.60
N LEU A 514 3.29 -1.80 0.51
CA LEU A 514 3.16 -2.71 1.66
C LEU A 514 1.88 -2.49 2.49
N CYS A 515 1.46 -1.26 2.73
CA CYS A 515 0.31 -0.99 3.63
C CYS A 515 -1.06 -1.30 3.00
N GLY A 516 -1.12 -1.50 1.68
CA GLY A 516 -2.35 -1.75 0.91
C GLY A 516 -3.38 -0.61 0.87
N SER A 517 -3.13 0.57 1.46
CA SER A 517 -4.11 1.68 1.49
C SER A 517 -4.42 2.26 0.11
N CYS A 518 -3.49 2.16 -0.84
CA CYS A 518 -3.65 2.64 -2.22
C CYS A 518 -4.20 1.54 -3.17
N SER A 519 -4.99 0.60 -2.66
CA SER A 519 -5.50 -0.50 -3.47
C SER A 519 -6.62 -0.04 -4.41
N ALA A 520 -6.55 -0.47 -5.66
CA ALA A 520 -7.62 -0.37 -6.63
C ALA A 520 -8.65 -1.53 -6.47
N PRO A 521 -9.83 -1.43 -7.12
CA PRO A 521 -10.86 -2.47 -7.11
C PRO A 521 -10.38 -3.86 -7.59
N ASP A 522 -9.43 -3.94 -8.52
CA ASP A 522 -8.84 -5.22 -8.98
C ASP A 522 -7.69 -5.75 -8.10
N GLY A 523 -7.37 -5.06 -7.01
CA GLY A 523 -6.29 -5.42 -6.09
C GLY A 523 -4.90 -4.91 -6.48
N ARG A 524 -4.75 -4.13 -7.56
CA ARG A 524 -3.51 -3.38 -7.82
C ARG A 524 -3.27 -2.32 -6.75
N ARG A 525 -2.03 -1.87 -6.61
CA ARG A 525 -1.57 -0.93 -5.57
C ARG A 525 -0.83 0.22 -6.23
N LEU A 526 -1.42 1.42 -6.24
CA LEU A 526 -0.88 2.55 -7.02
C LEU A 526 0.58 2.90 -6.70
N CYS A 527 1.02 2.69 -5.46
CA CYS A 527 2.42 2.91 -5.05
C CYS A 527 3.45 2.15 -5.90
N VAL A 528 3.08 1.01 -6.47
CA VAL A 528 3.98 0.13 -7.25
C VAL A 528 3.46 -0.18 -8.65
N ASP A 529 2.17 0.04 -8.91
CA ASP A 529 1.55 -0.18 -10.23
C ASP A 529 1.33 1.14 -11.00
N GLY A 530 1.50 2.30 -10.35
CA GLY A 530 1.21 3.62 -10.93
C GLY A 530 -0.25 4.05 -10.74
N PRO A 531 -0.53 5.37 -10.82
CA PRO A 531 -1.87 5.93 -10.63
C PRO A 531 -2.78 5.75 -11.85
N PHE A 532 -2.22 5.71 -13.07
CA PHE A 532 -2.99 5.53 -14.31
C PHE A 532 -3.27 4.05 -14.56
N LEU A 533 -4.48 3.62 -14.20
CA LEU A 533 -4.96 2.26 -14.44
C LEU A 533 -5.93 2.24 -15.62
N LYS A 534 -5.99 1.11 -16.32
CA LYS A 534 -6.98 0.90 -17.37
C LYS A 534 -8.37 0.73 -16.77
N GLU A 535 -9.39 1.22 -17.45
CA GLU A 535 -10.80 1.02 -17.07
C GLU A 535 -11.22 -0.44 -17.13
N SER A 536 -10.56 -1.28 -17.92
CA SER A 536 -10.82 -2.73 -17.87
C SER A 536 -10.44 -3.38 -16.54
N TYR A 537 -9.74 -2.65 -15.65
CA TYR A 537 -9.37 -3.09 -14.31
C TYR A 537 -10.26 -2.48 -13.20
N MET A 538 -11.21 -1.61 -13.55
CA MET A 538 -12.06 -0.91 -12.58
C MET A 538 -13.51 -1.35 -12.71
#